data_AF-A0A0F9DVQ1-F1
#
_entry.id   AF-A0A0F9DVQ1-F1
#
_cell.length_a   1.000
_cell.length_b   1.000
_cell.length_c   1.000
_cell.angle_alpha   90.00
_cell.angle_beta   90.00
_cell.angle_gamma   90.00
#
_symmetry.space_group_name_H-M   'P 1'
#
loop_
_entity.id
_entity.type
_entity.pdbx_description
1 polymer ?
#
loop_
_entity_poly.entity_id
_entity_poly.type
_entity_poly.pdbx_seq_one_letter_code
_entity_poly.pdbx_strand_id
1 'polypeptide(L)'
;MTEQDVTIEEVDYKDFSVGGKKKWVNLIKFYLLPTWRNPEFTAYEDQIEKIKSKRRMFRRLLTPLTIIGVLMLVFISILAVYGPWLTEIPLQEVLLPFIPSDTLPFEDPTPGHPLGTTKYGFDIYARIIWGARSAMGYAFIPVIISMGCGLILGTISAYFGGPVDYGIMRFVDLMYVLPMGILTYILIPMIGRDLIIQLVIFGILGIPGNIR
;
A
#
# COMPACT_ATOMS: atom_id res chain seq x y z
N MET A 1 10.23 40.57 -11.87
CA MET A 1 8.79 40.31 -12.00
C MET A 1 8.44 40.53 -13.46
N THR A 2 8.60 39.50 -14.27
CA THR A 2 8.11 39.35 -15.65
C THR A 2 8.45 37.92 -16.06
N GLU A 3 7.41 37.10 -16.20
CA GLU A 3 7.48 35.76 -16.78
C GLU A 3 8.07 35.89 -18.18
N GLN A 4 9.22 35.27 -18.41
CA GLN A 4 9.72 35.02 -19.74
C GLN A 4 9.22 33.63 -20.11
N ASP A 5 8.20 33.61 -20.96
CA ASP A 5 7.82 32.46 -21.77
C ASP A 5 9.09 31.96 -22.49
N VAL A 6 9.70 30.92 -21.93
CA VAL A 6 10.66 30.10 -22.64
C VAL A 6 9.82 29.23 -23.57
N THR A 7 9.55 29.80 -24.74
CA THR A 7 9.03 29.10 -25.90
C THR A 7 9.79 27.81 -26.07
N ILE A 8 9.03 26.74 -26.26
CA ILE A 8 9.48 25.40 -26.63
C ILE A 8 10.17 25.53 -28.00
N GLU A 9 11.40 26.02 -28.03
CA GLU A 9 12.28 25.74 -29.16
C GLU A 9 12.56 24.24 -29.12
N GLU A 10 12.21 23.60 -30.22
CA GLU A 10 12.39 22.19 -30.52
C GLU A 10 13.68 21.65 -29.90
N VAL A 11 13.53 20.78 -28.89
CA VAL A 11 14.57 19.77 -28.66
C VAL A 11 14.49 18.84 -29.85
N ASP A 12 15.21 19.21 -30.92
CA ASP A 12 15.27 18.47 -32.16
C ASP A 12 15.87 17.09 -31.88
N TYR A 13 15.03 16.06 -31.93
CA TYR A 13 15.43 14.67 -31.73
C TYR A 13 16.43 14.21 -32.80
N LYS A 14 16.64 14.98 -33.88
CA LYS A 14 17.60 14.66 -34.96
C LYS A 14 19.06 14.86 -34.57
N ASP A 15 19.37 15.71 -33.60
CA ASP A 15 20.73 15.84 -33.06
C ASP A 15 21.19 14.57 -32.31
N PHE A 16 20.25 13.67 -31.99
CA PHE A 16 20.53 12.37 -31.36
C PHE A 16 20.87 11.26 -32.36
N SER A 17 20.95 11.56 -33.66
CA SER A 17 21.43 10.62 -34.69
C SER A 17 22.96 10.54 -34.70
N VAL A 18 23.54 9.99 -33.63
CA VAL A 18 24.98 9.72 -33.57
C VAL A 18 25.32 8.68 -34.66
N GLY A 19 25.99 9.13 -35.72
CA GLY A 19 26.42 8.30 -36.85
C GLY A 19 27.11 7.01 -36.40
N GLY A 20 26.79 5.90 -37.08
CA GLY A 20 26.94 4.52 -36.58
C GLY A 20 28.27 4.12 -35.95
N LYS A 21 29.41 4.74 -36.29
CA LYS A 21 30.72 4.45 -35.66
C LYS A 21 30.86 5.03 -34.23
N LYS A 22 30.35 6.23 -33.96
CA LYS A 22 30.45 6.86 -32.63
C LYS A 22 29.53 6.17 -31.60
N LYS A 23 28.44 5.55 -32.06
CA LYS A 23 27.46 4.82 -31.24
C LYS A 23 28.10 3.63 -30.52
N TRP A 24 28.92 2.84 -31.21
CA TRP A 24 29.59 1.66 -30.64
C TRP A 24 30.62 2.02 -29.57
N VAL A 25 31.41 3.07 -29.80
CA VAL A 25 32.40 3.54 -28.81
C VAL A 25 31.72 4.02 -27.54
N ASN A 26 30.59 4.72 -27.65
CA ASN A 26 29.83 5.18 -26.50
C ASN A 26 29.12 4.04 -25.76
N LEU A 27 28.62 3.02 -26.46
CA LEU A 27 28.08 1.81 -25.86
C LEU A 27 29.14 1.04 -25.05
N ILE A 28 30.33 0.89 -25.61
CA ILE A 28 31.46 0.22 -24.93
C ILE A 28 31.89 1.04 -23.71
N LYS A 29 32.02 2.37 -23.85
CA LYS A 29 32.34 3.26 -22.72
C LYS A 29 31.27 3.23 -21.63
N PHE A 30 30.00 3.19 -21.99
CA PHE A 30 28.87 3.12 -21.05
C PHE A 30 28.88 1.84 -20.21
N TYR A 31 29.29 0.71 -20.80
CA TYR A 31 29.33 -0.57 -20.08
C TYR A 31 30.61 -0.77 -19.27
N LEU A 32 31.74 -0.19 -19.71
CA LEU A 32 33.05 -0.38 -19.07
C LEU A 32 33.38 0.68 -18.02
N LEU A 33 32.80 1.88 -18.12
CA LEU A 33 33.03 2.96 -17.16
C LEU A 33 31.74 3.21 -16.38
N PRO A 34 31.78 3.18 -15.03
CA PRO A 34 30.66 3.63 -14.24
C PRO A 34 30.27 5.06 -14.60
N THR A 35 28.96 5.33 -14.72
CA THR A 35 28.40 6.56 -15.31
C THR A 35 28.91 7.85 -14.67
N TRP A 36 29.28 7.84 -13.39
CA TRP A 36 29.83 8.98 -12.67
C TRP A 36 31.27 9.38 -13.08
N ARG A 37 31.99 8.54 -13.85
CA ARG A 37 33.38 8.82 -14.24
C ARG A 37 33.52 9.54 -15.58
N ASN A 38 32.43 9.67 -16.34
CA ASN A 38 32.45 10.36 -17.62
C ASN A 38 31.63 11.67 -17.53
N PRO A 39 32.29 12.85 -17.57
CA PRO A 39 31.63 14.14 -17.38
C PRO A 39 30.56 14.45 -18.42
N GLU A 40 30.62 13.84 -19.61
CA GLU A 40 29.54 13.95 -20.61
C GLU A 40 28.23 13.34 -20.08
N PHE A 41 28.26 12.10 -19.55
CA PHE A 41 27.07 11.41 -19.04
C PHE A 41 26.49 12.07 -17.79
N THR A 42 27.33 12.58 -16.90
CA THR A 42 26.88 13.32 -15.70
C THR A 42 26.16 14.61 -16.07
N ALA A 43 26.65 15.35 -17.07
CA ALA A 43 25.97 16.56 -17.55
C ALA A 43 24.63 16.24 -18.22
N TYR A 44 24.52 15.10 -18.92
CA TYR A 44 23.25 14.64 -19.50
C TYR A 44 22.25 14.19 -18.41
N GLU A 45 22.71 13.47 -17.37
CA GLU A 45 21.87 13.08 -16.23
C GLU A 45 21.34 14.32 -15.49
N ASP A 46 22.20 15.32 -15.24
CA ASP A 46 21.83 16.60 -14.63
C ASP A 46 20.78 17.36 -15.44
N GLN A 47 20.91 17.37 -16.78
CA GLN A 47 19.93 17.99 -17.67
C GLN A 47 18.60 17.21 -17.68
N ILE A 48 18.66 15.88 -17.74
CA ILE A 48 17.46 15.03 -17.66
C ILE A 48 16.79 15.22 -16.29
N GLU A 49 17.53 15.27 -15.19
CA GLU A 49 16.98 15.43 -13.84
C GLU A 49 16.32 16.81 -13.66
N LYS A 50 16.91 17.87 -14.22
CA LYS A 50 16.30 19.21 -14.29
C LYS A 50 15.01 19.23 -15.14
N ILE A 51 14.94 18.42 -16.19
CA ILE A 51 13.76 18.29 -17.09
C ILE A 51 12.73 17.28 -16.57
N LYS A 52 13.13 16.29 -15.75
CA LYS A 52 12.27 15.30 -15.09
C LYS A 52 11.56 15.95 -13.89
N SER A 53 10.77 16.96 -14.25
CA SER A 53 9.97 17.78 -13.38
C SER A 53 9.22 16.94 -12.34
N LYS A 54 9.27 17.39 -11.08
CA LYS A 54 8.33 16.98 -10.02
C LYS A 54 6.87 16.96 -10.51
N ARG A 55 6.50 17.74 -11.54
CA ARG A 55 5.19 17.68 -12.22
C ARG A 55 4.84 16.31 -12.81
N ARG A 56 5.78 15.51 -13.30
CA ARG A 56 5.48 14.19 -13.91
C ARG A 56 5.07 13.16 -12.84
N MET A 57 5.65 13.25 -11.65
CA MET A 57 5.25 12.44 -10.49
C MET A 57 3.88 12.89 -9.96
N PHE A 58 3.63 14.21 -9.85
CA PHE A 58 2.32 14.75 -9.47
C PHE A 58 1.20 14.41 -10.47
N ARG A 59 1.48 14.38 -11.78
CA ARG A 59 0.51 13.94 -12.79
C ARG A 59 0.14 12.47 -12.68
N ARG A 60 1.02 11.61 -12.12
CA ARG A 60 0.67 10.20 -11.83
C ARG A 60 -0.30 10.07 -10.65
N LEU A 61 -0.23 10.99 -9.69
CA LEU A 61 -1.18 11.06 -8.56
C LEU A 61 -2.58 11.50 -9.00
N LEU A 62 -2.69 12.19 -10.14
CA LEU A 62 -3.95 12.65 -10.73
C LEU A 62 -4.60 11.62 -11.68
N THR A 63 -4.14 10.36 -11.68
CA THR A 63 -4.84 9.30 -12.41
C THR A 63 -6.20 9.03 -11.75
N PRO A 64 -7.28 8.78 -12.52
CA PRO A 64 -8.62 8.63 -11.95
C PRO A 64 -8.68 7.51 -10.90
N LEU A 65 -7.92 6.44 -11.10
CA LEU A 65 -7.85 5.32 -10.17
C LEU A 65 -7.17 5.70 -8.84
N THR A 66 -6.09 6.48 -8.88
CA THR A 66 -5.44 7.00 -7.66
C THR A 66 -6.35 7.98 -6.92
N ILE A 67 -7.07 8.85 -7.63
CA ILE A 67 -8.01 9.80 -7.03
C ILE A 67 -9.12 9.05 -6.29
N ILE A 68 -9.71 8.01 -6.91
CA ILE A 68 -10.75 7.19 -6.27
C ILE A 68 -10.19 6.51 -5.01
N GLY A 69 -8.99 5.92 -5.08
CA GLY A 69 -8.36 5.27 -3.94
C GLY A 69 -8.08 6.24 -2.78
N VAL A 70 -7.54 7.44 -3.08
CA VAL A 70 -7.30 8.49 -2.08
C VAL A 70 -8.61 8.99 -1.48
N LEU A 71 -9.64 9.22 -2.31
CA LEU A 71 -10.96 9.65 -1.84
C LEU A 71 -11.58 8.60 -0.90
N MET A 72 -11.47 7.32 -1.24
CA MET A 72 -11.96 6.22 -0.40
C MET A 72 -11.21 6.15 0.95
N LEU A 73 -9.88 6.31 0.93
CA LEU A 73 -9.07 6.37 2.15
C LEU A 73 -9.45 7.56 3.03
N VAL A 74 -9.61 8.74 2.44
CA VAL A 74 -10.04 9.95 3.15
C VAL A 74 -11.43 9.77 3.74
N PHE A 75 -12.36 9.19 2.98
CA PHE A 75 -13.71 8.89 3.45
C PHE A 75 -13.69 7.95 4.67
N ILE A 76 -12.98 6.83 4.60
CA ILE A 76 -12.84 5.89 5.74
C ILE A 76 -12.15 6.57 6.92
N SER A 77 -11.15 7.42 6.67
CA SER A 77 -10.46 8.21 7.70
C SER A 77 -11.38 9.17 8.43
N ILE A 78 -12.29 9.81 7.70
CA ILE A 78 -13.30 10.68 8.30
C ILE A 78 -14.24 9.85 9.18
N LEU A 79 -14.74 8.70 8.71
CA LEU A 79 -15.59 7.83 9.53
C LEU A 79 -14.88 7.34 10.81
N ALA A 80 -13.61 6.97 10.70
CA ALA A 80 -12.80 6.50 11.82
C ALA A 80 -12.55 7.57 12.90
N VAL A 81 -12.21 8.78 12.47
CA VAL A 81 -11.88 9.91 13.37
C VAL A 81 -13.15 10.49 13.97
N TYR A 82 -14.15 10.76 13.13
CA TYR A 82 -15.40 11.41 13.51
C TYR A 82 -16.49 10.42 13.98
N GLY A 83 -16.16 9.14 14.11
CA GLY A 83 -17.09 8.10 14.59
C GLY A 83 -17.90 8.45 15.84
N PRO A 84 -17.28 9.00 16.92
CA PRO A 84 -18.02 9.40 18.13
C PRO A 84 -19.09 10.47 17.91
N TRP A 85 -19.01 11.26 16.82
CA TRP A 85 -20.02 12.26 16.46
C TRP A 85 -21.04 11.75 15.45
N LEU A 86 -20.75 10.64 14.76
CA LEU A 86 -21.62 10.05 13.76
C LEU A 86 -22.63 9.07 14.37
N THR A 87 -22.32 8.50 15.54
CA THR A 87 -23.16 7.51 16.22
C THR A 87 -23.43 7.90 17.66
N GLU A 88 -24.69 7.82 18.07
CA GLU A 88 -25.07 8.01 19.48
C GLU A 88 -24.70 6.80 20.36
N ILE A 89 -24.53 5.62 19.75
CA ILE A 89 -24.17 4.38 20.44
C ILE A 89 -22.66 4.39 20.77
N PRO A 90 -22.27 4.23 22.05
CA PRO A 90 -20.88 4.22 22.45
C PRO A 90 -20.16 2.94 21.99
N LEU A 91 -18.85 3.05 21.75
CA LEU A 91 -18.01 1.93 21.30
C LEU A 91 -18.13 0.69 22.18
N GLN A 92 -18.27 0.87 23.49
CA GLN A 92 -18.32 -0.19 24.48
C GLN A 92 -19.53 -1.12 24.25
N GLU A 93 -20.68 -0.55 23.89
CA GLU A 93 -21.91 -1.31 23.63
C GLU A 93 -21.81 -2.13 22.34
N VAL A 94 -21.10 -1.60 21.36
CA VAL A 94 -20.86 -2.29 20.08
C VAL A 94 -19.94 -3.50 20.24
N LEU A 95 -19.01 -3.42 21.20
CA LEU A 95 -17.99 -4.44 21.49
C LEU A 95 -18.42 -5.48 22.53
N LEU A 96 -19.66 -5.40 23.06
CA LEU A 96 -20.10 -6.32 24.10
C LEU A 96 -19.97 -7.79 23.64
N PRO A 97 -19.44 -8.68 24.49
CA PRO A 97 -19.36 -10.10 24.16
C PRO A 97 -20.72 -10.82 24.28
N PHE A 98 -21.76 -10.12 24.71
CA PHE A 98 -23.12 -10.64 24.91
C PHE A 98 -24.16 -9.85 24.10
N ILE A 99 -25.29 -10.49 23.84
CA ILE A 99 -26.41 -9.95 23.06
C ILE A 99 -27.02 -8.76 23.83
N PRO A 100 -27.21 -7.58 23.20
CA PRO A 100 -27.87 -6.46 23.86
C PRO A 100 -29.31 -6.85 24.23
N SER A 101 -29.74 -6.51 25.44
CA SER A 101 -31.07 -6.86 25.95
C SER A 101 -32.20 -6.03 25.33
N ASP A 102 -31.86 -4.84 24.85
CA ASP A 102 -32.84 -3.79 24.56
C ASP A 102 -33.18 -3.69 23.06
N THR A 103 -32.58 -4.55 22.24
CA THR A 103 -32.70 -4.55 20.77
C THR A 103 -33.20 -5.90 20.27
N LEU A 104 -34.14 -5.89 19.33
CA LEU A 104 -34.61 -7.13 18.71
C LEU A 104 -33.61 -7.63 17.66
N PRO A 105 -33.41 -8.96 17.52
CA PRO A 105 -32.66 -9.50 16.40
C PRO A 105 -33.37 -9.28 15.07
N PHE A 106 -32.61 -8.97 14.01
CA PHE A 106 -33.14 -8.77 12.65
C PHE A 106 -34.25 -7.71 12.57
N GLU A 107 -34.06 -6.62 13.29
CA GLU A 107 -34.95 -5.47 13.19
C GLU A 107 -34.69 -4.74 11.87
N ASP A 108 -35.77 -4.40 11.17
CA ASP A 108 -35.73 -3.56 9.98
C ASP A 108 -35.20 -2.16 10.31
N PRO A 109 -34.83 -1.33 9.32
CA PRO A 109 -34.40 0.05 9.57
C PRO A 109 -35.42 0.87 10.35
N THR A 110 -35.07 1.27 11.58
CA THR A 110 -35.92 2.06 12.49
C THR A 110 -35.19 3.33 12.97
N PRO A 111 -35.90 4.36 13.46
CA PRO A 111 -35.27 5.53 14.09
C PRO A 111 -34.39 5.09 15.26
N GLY A 112 -33.09 5.45 15.23
CA GLY A 112 -32.07 4.95 16.16
C GLY A 112 -31.23 3.80 15.59
N HIS A 113 -31.82 2.96 14.74
CA HIS A 113 -31.18 1.87 14.01
C HIS A 113 -31.33 2.03 12.49
N PRO A 114 -30.67 3.02 11.87
CA PRO A 114 -30.94 3.40 10.48
C PRO A 114 -30.61 2.33 9.43
N LEU A 115 -29.81 1.32 9.81
CA LEU A 115 -29.51 0.15 8.97
C LEU A 115 -30.09 -1.16 9.54
N GLY A 116 -30.91 -1.07 10.58
CA GLY A 116 -31.45 -2.21 11.31
C GLY A 116 -30.42 -2.88 12.23
N THR A 117 -30.79 -4.02 12.77
CA THR A 117 -29.97 -4.78 13.73
C THR A 117 -29.51 -6.12 13.17
N THR A 118 -28.37 -6.59 13.68
CA THR A 118 -27.84 -7.91 13.34
C THR A 118 -28.69 -9.03 13.95
N LYS A 119 -28.39 -10.28 13.57
CA LYS A 119 -28.94 -11.50 14.19
C LYS A 119 -28.74 -11.62 15.70
N TYR A 120 -27.86 -10.79 16.27
CA TYR A 120 -27.55 -10.74 17.68
C TYR A 120 -28.00 -9.41 18.30
N GLY A 121 -28.92 -8.66 17.68
CA GLY A 121 -29.45 -7.40 18.20
C GLY A 121 -28.54 -6.17 18.04
N PHE A 122 -27.25 -6.33 17.73
CA PHE A 122 -26.37 -5.17 17.57
C PHE A 122 -26.76 -4.28 16.40
N ASP A 123 -26.70 -2.95 16.61
CA ASP A 123 -26.88 -1.95 15.57
C ASP A 123 -25.83 -2.06 14.45
N ILE A 124 -26.29 -2.17 13.21
CA ILE A 124 -25.40 -2.34 12.05
C ILE A 124 -24.64 -1.06 11.73
N TYR A 125 -25.31 0.10 11.84
CA TYR A 125 -24.73 1.39 11.49
C TYR A 125 -23.54 1.76 12.38
N ALA A 126 -23.73 1.70 13.70
CA ALA A 126 -22.70 1.92 14.69
C ALA A 126 -21.54 0.94 14.53
N ARG A 127 -21.82 -0.33 14.20
CA ARG A 127 -20.77 -1.33 13.90
C ARG A 127 -19.92 -0.97 12.69
N ILE A 128 -20.51 -0.41 11.65
CA ILE A 128 -19.77 0.03 10.46
C ILE A 128 -18.86 1.22 10.83
N ILE A 129 -19.39 2.21 11.54
CA ILE A 129 -18.65 3.42 11.92
C ILE A 129 -17.50 3.10 12.88
N TRP A 130 -17.77 2.40 13.98
CA TRP A 130 -16.73 1.97 14.93
C TRP A 130 -15.77 0.92 14.36
N GLY A 131 -16.27 0.10 13.42
CA GLY A 131 -15.47 -0.82 12.63
C GLY A 131 -14.43 -0.11 11.78
N ALA A 132 -14.79 1.02 11.13
CA ALA A 132 -13.85 1.82 10.35
C ALA A 132 -12.68 2.33 11.22
N ARG A 133 -12.96 2.79 12.45
CA ARG A 133 -11.93 3.22 13.41
C ARG A 133 -10.98 2.10 13.79
N SER A 134 -11.53 0.94 14.13
CA SER A 134 -10.75 -0.23 14.53
C SER A 134 -9.92 -0.78 13.36
N ALA A 135 -10.51 -0.86 12.17
CA ALA A 135 -9.84 -1.32 10.96
C ALA A 135 -8.63 -0.45 10.60
N MET A 136 -8.76 0.89 10.69
CA MET A 136 -7.63 1.77 10.46
C MET A 136 -6.51 1.59 11.49
N GLY A 137 -6.85 1.49 12.78
CA GLY A 137 -5.84 1.27 13.83
C GLY A 137 -5.12 -0.06 13.69
N TYR A 138 -5.85 -1.13 13.40
CA TYR A 138 -5.30 -2.48 13.31
C TYR A 138 -4.58 -2.77 12.00
N ALA A 139 -4.86 -2.04 10.92
CA ALA A 139 -4.19 -2.23 9.63
C ALA A 139 -2.68 -1.94 9.70
N PHE A 140 -2.21 -1.08 10.61
CA PHE A 140 -0.81 -0.70 10.70
C PHE A 140 0.12 -1.86 11.10
N ILE A 141 -0.28 -2.69 12.06
CA ILE A 141 0.55 -3.78 12.59
C ILE A 141 0.96 -4.79 11.49
N PRO A 142 0.01 -5.44 10.77
CA PRO A 142 0.37 -6.40 9.75
C PRO A 142 1.10 -5.73 8.59
N VAL A 143 0.75 -4.50 8.22
CA VAL A 143 1.42 -3.76 7.13
C VAL A 143 2.88 -3.50 7.47
N ILE A 144 3.18 -2.99 8.67
CA ILE A 144 4.56 -2.70 9.07
C ILE A 144 5.40 -3.97 9.12
N ILE A 145 4.87 -5.07 9.67
CA ILE A 145 5.57 -6.36 9.74
C ILE A 145 5.82 -6.89 8.33
N SER A 146 4.76 -6.97 7.52
CA SER A 146 4.78 -7.53 6.17
C SER A 146 5.71 -6.73 5.25
N MET A 147 5.57 -5.41 5.26
CA MET A 147 6.38 -4.50 4.44
C MET A 147 7.83 -4.44 4.94
N GLY A 148 8.05 -4.38 6.26
CA GLY A 148 9.40 -4.34 6.84
C GLY A 148 10.19 -5.61 6.53
N CYS A 149 9.62 -6.78 6.82
CA CYS A 149 10.25 -8.06 6.52
C CYS A 149 10.38 -8.30 5.00
N GLY A 150 9.35 -7.97 4.23
CA GLY A 150 9.37 -8.08 2.77
C GLY A 150 10.45 -7.21 2.13
N LEU A 151 10.61 -5.97 2.61
CA LEU A 151 11.66 -5.06 2.16
C LEU A 151 13.05 -5.62 2.49
N ILE A 152 13.27 -6.13 3.71
CA ILE A 152 14.55 -6.71 4.11
C ILE A 152 14.89 -7.91 3.22
N LEU A 153 13.97 -8.86 3.09
CA LEU A 153 14.19 -10.07 2.29
C LEU A 153 14.35 -9.76 0.80
N GLY A 154 13.53 -8.85 0.26
CA GLY A 154 13.63 -8.38 -1.12
C GLY A 154 14.96 -7.67 -1.39
N THR A 155 15.42 -6.82 -0.48
CA THR A 155 16.72 -6.15 -0.62
C THR A 155 17.88 -7.14 -0.57
N ILE A 156 17.82 -8.15 0.31
CA ILE A 156 18.83 -9.22 0.38
C ILE A 156 18.87 -10.02 -0.92
N SER A 157 17.70 -10.44 -1.43
CA SER A 157 17.59 -11.15 -2.72
C SER A 157 18.15 -10.29 -3.86
N ALA A 158 17.77 -9.01 -3.93
CA ALA A 158 18.21 -8.08 -4.96
C ALA A 158 19.73 -7.78 -4.91
N TYR A 159 20.33 -7.71 -3.72
CA TYR A 159 21.75 -7.39 -3.55
C TYR A 159 22.66 -8.58 -3.88
N PHE A 160 22.36 -9.77 -3.33
CA PHE A 160 23.22 -10.93 -3.50
C PHE A 160 22.92 -11.71 -4.79
N GLY A 161 21.66 -11.75 -5.23
CA GLY A 161 21.21 -12.52 -6.38
C GLY A 161 21.51 -14.03 -6.28
N GLY A 162 21.34 -14.73 -7.40
CA GLY A 162 21.77 -16.12 -7.58
C GLY A 162 21.15 -17.10 -6.57
N PRO A 163 21.95 -17.90 -5.84
CA PRO A 163 21.42 -18.95 -4.96
C PRO A 163 20.66 -18.41 -3.74
N VAL A 164 21.01 -17.21 -3.25
CA VAL A 164 20.30 -16.57 -2.13
C VAL A 164 18.90 -16.16 -2.56
N ASP A 165 18.79 -15.53 -3.73
CA ASP A 165 17.51 -15.20 -4.34
C ASP A 165 16.66 -16.45 -4.58
N TYR A 166 17.24 -17.50 -5.16
CA TYR A 166 16.52 -18.77 -5.37
C TYR A 166 15.98 -19.37 -4.07
N GLY A 167 16.77 -19.35 -3.00
CA GLY A 167 16.34 -19.84 -1.68
C GLY A 167 15.17 -19.03 -1.10
N ILE A 168 15.25 -17.69 -1.17
CA ILE A 168 14.20 -16.80 -0.68
C ILE A 168 12.93 -16.96 -1.51
N MET A 169 13.03 -16.97 -2.83
CA MET A 169 11.89 -17.14 -3.73
C MET A 169 11.23 -18.51 -3.55
N ARG A 170 11.99 -19.57 -3.23
CA ARG A 170 11.40 -20.87 -2.89
C ARG A 170 10.62 -20.88 -1.60
N PHE A 171 11.10 -20.18 -0.57
CA PHE A 171 10.33 -20.00 0.65
C PHE A 171 9.02 -19.23 0.39
N VAL A 172 9.09 -18.18 -0.43
CA VAL A 172 7.93 -17.38 -0.86
C VAL A 172 6.92 -18.24 -1.63
N ASP A 173 7.38 -19.04 -2.59
CA ASP A 173 6.53 -19.98 -3.34
C ASP A 173 5.78 -20.94 -2.39
N LEU A 174 6.48 -21.51 -1.40
CA LEU A 174 5.88 -22.41 -0.40
C LEU A 174 4.80 -21.72 0.43
N MET A 175 4.98 -20.46 0.78
CA MET A 175 3.96 -19.70 1.50
C MET A 175 2.72 -19.44 0.63
N TYR A 176 2.89 -19.18 -0.68
CA TYR A 176 1.77 -18.97 -1.59
C TYR A 176 0.96 -20.24 -1.91
N VAL A 177 1.56 -21.42 -1.78
CA VAL A 177 0.84 -22.70 -1.92
C VAL A 177 -0.23 -22.85 -0.82
N LEU A 178 -0.02 -22.23 0.35
CA LEU A 178 -0.96 -22.28 1.45
C LEU A 178 -2.02 -21.17 1.31
N PRO A 179 -3.32 -21.51 1.28
CA PRO A 179 -4.37 -20.49 1.26
C PRO A 179 -4.38 -19.70 2.57
N MET A 180 -3.94 -18.43 2.51
CA MET A 180 -3.79 -17.53 3.66
C MET A 180 -5.02 -17.49 4.57
N GLY A 181 -6.22 -17.42 3.98
CA GLY A 181 -7.48 -17.39 4.72
C GLY A 181 -7.66 -18.64 5.59
N ILE A 182 -7.45 -19.82 5.01
CA ILE A 182 -7.61 -21.10 5.72
C ILE A 182 -6.59 -21.22 6.86
N LEU A 183 -5.33 -20.87 6.60
CA LEU A 183 -4.28 -20.93 7.61
C LEU A 183 -4.64 -20.06 8.82
N THR A 184 -5.15 -18.85 8.55
CA THR A 184 -5.55 -17.93 9.61
C THR A 184 -6.73 -18.48 10.42
N TYR A 185 -7.78 -19.00 9.77
CA TYR A 185 -8.92 -19.58 10.49
C TYR A 185 -8.56 -20.80 11.36
N ILE A 186 -7.53 -21.56 11.00
CA ILE A 186 -7.04 -22.71 11.79
C ILE A 186 -6.15 -22.24 12.95
N LEU A 187 -5.24 -21.30 12.72
CA LEU A 187 -4.26 -20.86 13.71
C LEU A 187 -4.88 -20.04 14.85
N ILE A 188 -5.85 -19.18 14.55
CA ILE A 188 -6.51 -18.31 15.55
C ILE A 188 -7.10 -19.08 16.73
N PRO A 189 -7.97 -20.09 16.53
CA PRO A 189 -8.54 -20.83 17.65
C PRO A 189 -7.51 -21.66 18.42
N MET A 190 -6.39 -22.06 17.79
CA MET A 190 -5.34 -22.84 18.43
C MET A 190 -4.45 -22.01 19.37
N ILE A 191 -4.09 -20.79 18.97
CA ILE A 191 -3.18 -19.93 19.73
C ILE A 191 -3.95 -19.08 20.75
N GLY A 192 -5.19 -18.74 20.46
CA GLY A 192 -6.06 -17.95 21.33
C GLY A 192 -6.65 -16.74 20.62
N ARG A 193 -7.73 -16.20 21.18
CA ARG A 193 -8.49 -15.08 20.60
C ARG A 193 -7.88 -13.71 20.97
N ASP A 194 -6.56 -13.60 20.99
CA ASP A 194 -5.88 -12.33 21.19
C ASP A 194 -5.74 -11.59 19.85
N LEU A 195 -6.32 -10.39 19.75
CA LEU A 195 -6.32 -9.59 18.53
C LEU A 195 -4.89 -9.28 18.04
N ILE A 196 -3.94 -9.01 18.94
CA ILE A 196 -2.57 -8.67 18.56
C ILE A 196 -1.90 -9.85 17.89
N ILE A 197 -2.08 -11.06 18.43
CA ILE A 197 -1.53 -12.29 17.85
C ILE A 197 -2.10 -12.52 16.43
N GLN A 198 -3.40 -12.29 16.24
CA GLN A 198 -4.03 -12.42 14.92
C GLN A 198 -3.41 -11.46 13.90
N LEU A 199 -3.20 -10.21 14.30
CA LEU A 199 -2.59 -9.18 13.44
C LEU A 199 -1.12 -9.52 13.10
N VAL A 200 -0.37 -10.07 14.05
CA VAL A 200 1.00 -10.55 13.80
C VAL A 200 1.00 -11.71 12.80
N ILE A 201 0.08 -12.66 12.93
CA ILE A 201 -0.06 -13.77 11.97
C ILE A 201 -0.36 -13.23 10.57
N PHE A 202 -1.32 -12.31 10.43
CA PHE A 202 -1.61 -11.68 9.15
C PHE A 202 -0.39 -10.96 8.55
N GLY A 203 0.39 -10.27 9.39
CA GLY A 203 1.61 -9.60 8.97
C GLY A 203 2.66 -10.56 8.44
N ILE A 204 2.91 -11.67 9.15
CA ILE A 204 3.88 -12.70 8.73
C ILE A 204 3.44 -13.36 7.42
N LEU A 205 2.16 -13.71 7.31
CA LEU A 205 1.64 -14.33 6.10
C LEU A 205 1.62 -13.37 4.91
N GLY A 206 1.64 -12.06 5.14
CA GLY A 206 1.69 -11.03 4.10
C GLY A 206 3.08 -10.79 3.51
N ILE A 207 4.14 -11.25 4.16
CA ILE A 207 5.55 -11.03 3.74
C ILE A 207 5.80 -11.40 2.27
N PRO A 208 5.35 -12.58 1.76
CA PRO A 208 5.53 -12.99 0.37
C PRO A 208 4.99 -11.97 -0.66
N GLY A 209 3.95 -11.20 -0.29
CA GLY A 209 3.35 -10.17 -1.15
C GLY A 209 4.22 -8.92 -1.35
N ASN A 210 5.19 -8.71 -0.46
CA ASN A 210 6.00 -7.50 -0.38
C ASN A 210 7.47 -7.73 -0.74
N ILE A 211 7.84 -8.95 -1.12
CA ILE A 211 9.13 -9.28 -1.71
C ILE A 211 8.96 -9.07 -3.23
N ARG A 212 9.48 -7.96 -3.74
CA ARG A 212 9.46 -7.61 -5.17
C ARG A 212 10.82 -7.12 -5.63
#